data_AF-A0A7C6AG29-F1
#
_entry.id   AF-A0A7C6AG29-F1
#
_cell.length_a   1.000
_cell.length_b   1.000
_cell.length_c   1.000
_cell.angle_alpha   90.00
_cell.angle_beta   90.00
_cell.angle_gamma   90.00
#
_symmetry.space_group_name_H-M   'P 1'
#
loop_
_entity.id
_entity.type
_entity.pdbx_description
1 polymer ?
#
loop_
_entity_poly.entity_id
_entity_poly.type
_entity_poly.pdbx_seq_one_letter_code
_entity_poly.pdbx_strand_id
1 'polypeptide(L)'
;MLLLYLFIATGFNNLDVKTLEQTNSTINLNISFYEKINEPVIIGFIASPEPPIYDYHLVNSDTIKSLDKTLDYEPVNIGEPIQLDKYRLYPVIIHPQFEKNNEKIEIDSLKLKLNFLGYESIDIPLSIAQVYKNLILNYQYDAETKPRGLLIITPNSFYNTVLPLADWKEKKGWKVTVARLSETGTSATAIKNYIANAYHNWNPAPEYVILIGDKDSLPSFIVSSNPTDHPYTTVDGNDFLSDLMVGRLSVANVNELNTVIAKIINYEKNPYTTDTLWFKRTLMVAGNYPDGQMTTPIPVKRWVREKLLNNGYQVDTVFYPPVSNGTTPITNAVNQGVTFINYRGGLASWSGWDRPSFYNTDVIGLSNGWKLPVITSIVCLTGNFNAE
;
A
#
# COMPACT_ATOMS: atom_id res chain seq x y z
N MET A 1 11.85 17.48 -2.10
CA MET A 1 11.33 16.58 -1.04
C MET A 1 11.42 15.17 -1.57
N LEU A 2 12.43 14.41 -1.15
CA LEU A 2 12.64 13.04 -1.60
C LEU A 2 12.96 12.18 -0.39
N LEU A 3 12.29 11.02 -0.32
CA LEU A 3 12.44 9.93 0.66
C LEU A 3 11.99 10.24 2.09
N LEU A 4 10.85 9.61 2.45
CA LEU A 4 10.39 9.42 3.82
C LEU A 4 10.86 8.03 4.25
N TYR A 5 11.70 7.96 5.27
CA TYR A 5 12.09 6.70 5.89
C TYR A 5 11.51 6.62 7.29
N LEU A 6 11.10 5.45 7.75
CA LEU A 6 10.50 5.25 9.06
C LEU A 6 11.47 4.46 9.93
N PHE A 7 11.54 4.74 11.22
CA PHE A 7 12.12 3.81 12.20
C PHE A 7 11.14 3.58 13.34
N ILE A 8 11.18 2.39 13.93
CA ILE A 8 10.26 2.01 15.00
C ILE A 8 10.87 2.27 16.38
N ALA A 9 10.12 2.90 17.28
CA ALA A 9 10.41 2.91 18.72
C ALA A 9 9.14 2.72 19.56
N THR A 10 9.31 2.28 20.81
CA THR A 10 8.24 2.20 21.80
C THR A 10 8.59 3.06 23.01
N GLY A 11 7.61 3.57 23.75
CA GLY A 11 7.82 3.98 25.14
C GLY A 11 7.63 5.44 25.53
N PHE A 12 7.96 6.49 24.75
CA PHE A 12 7.82 7.88 25.26
C PHE A 12 7.54 8.96 24.19
N ASN A 13 6.90 10.05 24.64
CA ASN A 13 6.47 11.21 23.86
C ASN A 13 7.58 12.21 23.50
N ASN A 14 8.81 12.04 24.02
CA ASN A 14 9.89 13.01 23.91
C ASN A 14 11.16 12.36 23.36
N LEU A 15 11.19 12.15 22.04
CA LEU A 15 12.39 11.74 21.30
C LEU A 15 13.08 13.00 20.76
N ASP A 16 14.35 13.23 21.11
CA ASP A 16 15.16 14.31 20.54
C ASP A 16 16.15 13.73 19.52
N VAL A 17 15.99 14.10 18.25
CA VAL A 17 16.89 13.69 17.17
C VAL A 17 17.69 14.91 16.75
N LYS A 18 19.00 14.81 16.93
CA LYS A 18 19.93 15.91 16.68
C LYS A 18 20.96 15.50 15.65
N THR A 19 21.19 16.35 14.66
CA THR A 19 22.36 16.23 13.79
C THR A 19 23.62 16.50 14.63
N LEU A 20 24.53 15.52 14.71
CA LEU A 20 25.81 15.64 15.42
C LEU A 20 26.85 16.36 14.58
N GLU A 21 26.86 16.06 13.28
CA GLU A 21 27.86 16.56 12.35
C GLU A 21 27.26 16.55 10.95
N GLN A 22 27.48 17.63 10.22
CA GLN A 22 26.98 17.83 8.86
C GLN A 22 28.11 18.37 7.98
N THR A 23 28.34 17.69 6.87
CA THR A 23 29.16 18.18 5.76
C THR A 23 28.31 18.26 4.49
N ASN A 24 28.89 18.73 3.38
CA ASN A 24 28.19 18.80 2.09
C ASN A 24 27.78 17.42 1.54
N SER A 25 28.31 16.31 2.08
CA SER A 25 28.08 14.94 1.58
C SER A 25 27.83 13.90 2.70
N THR A 26 27.66 14.32 3.96
CA THR A 26 27.50 13.39 5.10
C THR A 26 26.70 14.06 6.22
N ILE A 27 25.69 13.35 6.76
CA ILE A 27 24.88 13.81 7.90
C ILE A 27 24.85 12.73 8.99
N ASN A 28 25.57 12.96 10.08
CA ASN A 28 25.53 12.08 11.25
C ASN A 28 24.35 12.49 12.15
N LEU A 29 23.32 11.65 12.26
CA LEU A 29 22.26 11.86 13.26
C LEU A 29 22.60 11.14 14.57
N ASN A 30 22.46 11.84 15.70
CA ASN A 30 22.23 11.18 16.99
C ASN A 30 20.74 11.15 17.27
N ILE A 31 20.28 10.02 17.78
CA ILE A 31 19.00 9.94 18.46
C ILE A 31 19.36 9.85 19.96
N SER A 32 19.06 10.90 20.73
CA SER A 32 19.46 11.02 22.16
C SER A 32 18.25 11.30 23.05
N PHE A 33 18.24 10.75 24.26
CA PHE A 33 17.13 10.89 25.21
C PHE A 33 17.48 11.92 26.31
N TYR A 34 16.54 12.79 26.69
CA TYR A 34 16.80 13.94 27.59
C TYR A 34 16.49 13.72 29.09
N GLU A 35 15.95 12.58 29.52
CA GLU A 35 15.66 12.37 30.95
C GLU A 35 16.28 11.09 31.51
N LYS A 36 16.76 11.20 32.76
CA LYS A 36 17.09 10.05 33.61
C LYS A 36 15.80 9.28 33.87
N ILE A 37 15.53 8.27 33.05
CA ILE A 37 14.39 7.39 33.23
C ILE A 37 14.81 6.29 34.21
N ASN A 38 14.05 6.13 35.31
CA ASN A 38 14.28 5.15 36.37
C ASN A 38 13.77 3.73 36.01
N GLU A 39 13.28 3.54 34.79
CA GLU A 39 12.82 2.26 34.25
C GLU A 39 13.49 2.00 32.89
N PRO A 40 13.76 0.73 32.54
CA PRO A 40 14.40 0.39 31.27
C PRO A 40 13.52 0.81 30.08
N VAL A 41 14.09 1.66 29.22
CA VAL A 41 13.47 2.13 27.97
C VAL A 41 13.59 1.03 26.91
N ILE A 42 12.46 0.63 26.33
CA ILE A 42 12.38 -0.44 25.33
C ILE A 42 12.38 0.19 23.94
N ILE A 43 13.47 0.01 23.19
CA ILE A 43 13.54 0.34 21.76
C ILE A 43 13.59 -0.98 21.03
N GLY A 44 12.67 -1.24 20.11
CA GLY A 44 12.67 -2.53 19.43
C GLY A 44 13.40 -2.51 18.08
N PHE A 45 14.37 -3.41 17.92
CA PHE A 45 15.03 -3.75 16.66
C PHE A 45 14.92 -5.23 16.40
N ILE A 46 14.76 -5.58 15.12
CA ILE A 46 15.13 -6.92 14.66
C ILE A 46 16.66 -6.92 14.49
N ALA A 47 17.35 -7.36 15.54
CA ALA A 47 18.77 -7.74 15.67
C ALA A 47 19.82 -7.10 14.71
N SER A 48 20.19 -5.84 14.97
CA SER A 48 21.48 -5.18 14.63
C SER A 48 22.57 -5.32 15.71
N PRO A 49 23.63 -6.16 15.63
CA PRO A 49 24.76 -6.06 16.56
C PRO A 49 25.50 -4.71 16.47
N GLU A 50 25.36 -4.01 15.34
CA GLU A 50 26.01 -2.73 15.05
C GLU A 50 25.01 -1.67 14.52
N PRO A 51 25.30 -0.36 14.70
CA PRO A 51 24.49 0.73 14.16
C PRO A 51 24.34 0.59 12.64
N PRO A 52 23.12 0.56 12.09
CA PRO A 52 22.96 0.49 10.65
C PRO A 52 23.42 1.80 9.98
N ILE A 53 24.15 1.65 8.88
CA ILE A 53 24.60 2.73 8.02
C ILE A 53 23.84 2.61 6.70
N TYR A 54 23.17 3.69 6.30
CA TYR A 54 22.49 3.76 5.00
C TYR A 54 23.17 4.78 4.12
N ASP A 55 23.59 4.34 2.93
CA ASP A 55 24.19 5.19 1.90
C ASP A 55 23.16 5.43 0.77
N TYR A 56 22.76 6.69 0.59
CA TYR A 56 21.81 7.08 -0.44
C TYR A 56 22.51 7.96 -1.49
N HIS A 57 22.44 7.52 -2.74
CA HIS A 57 22.77 8.35 -3.89
C HIS A 57 21.49 9.03 -4.38
N LEU A 58 21.44 10.35 -4.26
CA LEU A 58 20.34 11.12 -4.80
C LEU A 58 20.55 11.16 -6.32
N VAL A 59 19.58 10.63 -7.06
CA VAL A 59 19.69 10.51 -8.52
C VAL A 59 19.88 11.91 -9.08
N ASN A 60 21.04 12.13 -9.71
CA ASN A 60 21.37 13.36 -10.42
C ASN A 60 20.27 13.56 -11.49
N SER A 61 19.41 14.55 -11.31
CA SER A 61 18.31 14.75 -12.23
C SER A 61 18.10 16.22 -12.48
N ASP A 62 18.39 16.61 -13.71
CA ASP A 62 17.94 17.82 -14.40
C ASP A 62 16.39 17.98 -14.41
N THR A 63 15.66 17.11 -13.69
CA THR A 63 14.20 17.05 -13.56
C THR A 63 13.65 17.48 -12.21
N ILE A 64 14.50 17.79 -11.21
CA ILE A 64 14.02 18.47 -9.99
C ILE A 64 13.77 19.92 -10.39
N LYS A 65 12.50 20.29 -10.62
CA LYS A 65 12.12 21.71 -10.72
C LYS A 65 12.72 22.42 -9.52
N SER A 66 13.51 23.47 -9.78
CA SER A 66 14.00 24.37 -8.74
C SER A 66 12.83 24.72 -7.84
N LEU A 67 12.96 24.41 -6.55
CA LEU A 67 12.03 24.96 -5.57
C LEU A 67 12.20 26.48 -5.62
N ASP A 68 11.27 27.17 -6.25
CA ASP A 68 11.18 28.65 -6.28
C ASP A 68 10.80 29.23 -4.90
N LYS A 69 10.75 28.40 -3.86
CA LYS A 69 10.47 28.81 -2.49
C LYS A 69 11.72 28.67 -1.64
N THR A 70 12.15 29.80 -1.09
CA THR A 70 13.02 29.90 0.09
C THR A 70 12.40 29.07 1.20
N LEU A 71 13.10 28.01 1.61
CA LEU A 71 12.71 27.13 2.69
C LEU A 71 13.95 27.02 3.60
N ASP A 72 13.96 27.81 4.67
CA ASP A 72 15.02 27.86 5.69
C ASP A 72 14.81 26.69 6.68
N TYR A 73 15.16 25.48 6.27
CA TYR A 73 15.07 24.26 7.08
C TYR A 73 16.42 23.54 7.12
N GLU A 74 16.65 22.79 8.19
CA GLU A 74 17.75 21.84 8.24
C GLU A 74 17.52 20.70 7.20
N PRO A 75 18.59 20.16 6.60
CA PRO A 75 18.50 19.18 5.50
C PRO A 75 17.85 17.86 5.91
N VAL A 76 17.79 17.56 7.20
CA VAL A 76 17.11 16.40 7.74
C VAL A 76 16.26 16.81 8.93
N ASN A 77 14.99 16.42 8.92
CA ASN A 77 14.04 16.65 10.00
C ASN A 77 13.41 15.32 10.41
N ILE A 78 13.06 15.19 11.70
CA ILE A 78 12.21 14.10 12.16
C ILE A 78 10.78 14.62 12.25
N GLY A 79 9.89 13.96 11.54
CA GLY A 79 8.46 14.25 11.57
C GLY A 79 7.80 13.75 12.86
N GLU A 80 6.55 14.15 13.05
CA GLU A 80 5.71 13.64 14.14
C GLU A 80 5.61 12.10 14.09
N PRO A 81 5.68 11.42 15.24
CA PRO A 81 5.55 9.97 15.30
C PRO A 81 4.17 9.53 14.82
N ILE A 82 4.14 8.44 14.07
CA ILE A 82 2.92 7.79 13.60
C ILE A 82 2.69 6.54 14.42
N GLN A 83 1.46 6.34 14.93
CA GLN A 83 1.14 5.20 15.76
C GLN A 83 0.78 4.00 14.87
N LEU A 84 1.23 2.81 15.25
CA LEU A 84 0.90 1.58 14.57
C LEU A 84 0.94 0.43 15.59
N ASP A 85 -0.22 0.00 16.08
CA ASP A 85 -0.28 -0.90 17.26
C ASP A 85 0.49 -0.29 18.44
N LYS A 86 1.15 -1.10 19.26
CA LYS A 86 2.15 -0.68 20.25
C LYS A 86 3.43 -0.05 19.67
N TYR A 87 3.55 0.13 18.35
CA TYR A 87 4.74 0.68 17.67
C TYR A 87 4.57 2.14 17.28
N ARG A 88 5.67 2.90 17.25
CA ARG A 88 5.70 4.25 16.67
C ARG A 88 6.69 4.32 15.54
N LEU A 89 6.23 4.77 14.38
CA LEU A 89 7.04 5.01 13.19
C LEU A 89 7.43 6.49 13.15
N TYR A 90 8.73 6.79 13.16
CA TYR A 90 9.25 8.15 13.09
C TYR A 90 9.72 8.48 11.67
N PRO A 91 9.08 9.43 10.98
CA PRO A 91 9.51 9.87 9.65
C PRO A 91 10.85 10.61 9.71
N VAL A 92 11.85 10.11 8.99
CA VAL A 92 13.07 10.82 8.63
C VAL A 92 12.80 11.50 7.29
N ILE A 93 12.77 12.84 7.31
CA ILE A 93 12.46 13.70 6.18
C ILE A 93 13.76 14.31 5.68
N ILE A 94 14.09 14.09 4.41
CA ILE A 94 15.33 14.60 3.80
C ILE A 94 15.02 15.67 2.75
N HIS A 95 15.69 16.81 2.90
CA HIS A 95 15.67 17.95 1.98
C HIS A 95 17.00 17.96 1.20
N PRO A 96 17.05 17.35 0.00
CA PRO A 96 18.30 17.25 -0.78
C PRO A 96 18.77 18.60 -1.33
N GLN A 97 17.88 19.59 -1.36
CA GLN A 97 18.16 20.96 -1.74
C GLN A 97 17.48 21.88 -0.71
N PHE A 98 18.24 22.81 -0.15
CA PHE A 98 17.77 23.79 0.83
C PHE A 98 18.61 25.07 0.73
N GLU A 99 18.12 26.16 1.32
CA GLU A 99 18.82 27.44 1.36
C GLU A 99 19.24 27.73 2.80
N LYS A 100 20.51 28.09 3.01
CA LYS A 100 21.04 28.47 4.32
C LYS A 100 21.90 29.71 4.14
N ASN A 101 21.63 30.78 4.90
CA ASN A 101 22.34 32.06 4.78
C ASN A 101 22.35 32.65 3.34
N ASN A 102 21.24 32.54 2.61
CA ASN A 102 21.10 32.93 1.19
C ASN A 102 21.98 32.14 0.20
N GLU A 103 22.57 31.02 0.61
CA GLU A 103 23.28 30.10 -0.28
C GLU A 103 22.42 28.85 -0.55
N LYS A 104 22.28 28.49 -1.83
CA LYS A 104 21.66 27.23 -2.23
C LYS A 104 22.64 26.10 -2.01
N ILE A 105 22.24 25.14 -1.20
CA ILE A 105 23.02 23.93 -0.92
C ILE A 105 22.31 22.75 -1.56
N GLU A 106 23.07 21.94 -2.28
CA GLU A 106 22.63 20.70 -2.89
C GLU A 106 23.47 19.54 -2.33
N ILE A 107 22.78 18.50 -1.87
CA ILE A 107 23.37 17.28 -1.34
C ILE A 107 23.25 16.21 -2.42
N ASP A 108 24.39 15.67 -2.86
CA ASP A 108 24.47 14.61 -3.87
C ASP A 108 24.43 13.20 -3.26
N SER A 109 24.83 13.09 -2.00
CA SER A 109 24.96 11.86 -1.25
C SER A 109 24.65 12.09 0.22
N LEU A 110 23.84 11.19 0.79
CA LEU A 110 23.49 11.22 2.21
C LEU A 110 23.90 9.90 2.84
N LYS A 111 24.73 10.00 3.87
CA LYS A 111 25.03 8.89 4.77
C LYS A 111 24.30 9.09 6.08
N LEU A 112 23.42 8.16 6.44
CA LEU A 112 22.64 8.19 7.67
C LEU A 112 23.18 7.14 8.63
N LYS A 113 23.64 7.57 9.81
CA LYS A 113 24.00 6.69 10.93
C LYS A 113 22.95 6.82 12.02
N LEU A 114 22.39 5.70 12.47
CA LEU A 114 21.42 5.68 13.57
C LEU A 114 22.03 5.01 14.80
N ASN A 115 22.29 5.76 15.87
CA ASN A 115 22.80 5.23 17.13
C ASN A 115 21.66 5.00 18.13
N PHE A 116 21.63 3.83 18.76
CA PHE A 116 20.60 3.46 19.72
C PHE A 116 21.21 2.95 21.02
N LEU A 117 20.56 3.21 22.16
CA LEU A 117 21.04 2.83 23.49
C LEU A 117 20.65 1.39 23.91
N GLY A 118 19.86 0.67 23.11
CA GLY A 118 19.42 -0.70 23.36
C GLY A 118 18.49 -1.23 22.27
N TYR A 119 18.23 -2.55 22.23
CA TYR A 119 17.32 -3.17 21.27
C TYR A 119 16.53 -4.39 21.78
N GLU A 120 15.29 -4.55 21.30
CA GLU A 120 14.45 -5.77 21.45
C GLU A 120 13.78 -6.22 20.15
N SER A 121 13.66 -7.53 19.89
CA SER A 121 12.94 -7.99 18.69
C SER A 121 11.47 -7.59 18.74
N ILE A 122 10.99 -6.97 17.65
CA ILE A 122 9.58 -6.66 17.47
C ILE A 122 8.93 -7.67 16.54
N ASP A 123 7.83 -8.27 17.00
CA ASP A 123 6.95 -9.07 16.16
C ASP A 123 5.96 -8.14 15.41
N ILE A 124 6.32 -7.75 14.18
CA ILE A 124 5.46 -6.97 13.28
C ILE A 124 4.55 -7.91 12.49
N PRO A 125 3.24 -7.65 12.39
CA PRO A 125 2.35 -8.42 11.52
C PRO A 125 2.93 -8.53 10.10
N LEU A 126 2.81 -9.70 9.48
CA LEU A 126 3.31 -9.95 8.12
C LEU A 126 2.69 -8.94 7.13
N SER A 127 1.44 -8.56 7.35
CA SER A 127 0.71 -7.60 6.51
C SER A 127 1.40 -6.22 6.46
N ILE A 128 1.73 -5.69 7.63
CA ILE A 128 2.46 -4.42 7.80
C ILE A 128 3.87 -4.55 7.25
N ALA A 129 4.58 -5.61 7.62
CA ALA A 129 5.94 -5.86 7.17
C ALA A 129 6.04 -5.84 5.65
N GLN A 130 5.12 -6.50 4.93
CA GLN A 130 5.16 -6.55 3.47
C GLN A 130 5.00 -5.16 2.81
N VAL A 131 4.16 -4.30 3.38
CA VAL A 131 3.89 -2.95 2.86
C VAL A 131 5.01 -1.99 3.20
N TYR A 132 5.46 -2.01 4.46
CA TYR A 132 6.36 -1.00 5.00
C TYR A 132 7.82 -1.42 5.06
N LYS A 133 8.20 -2.67 4.74
CA LYS A 133 9.61 -3.14 4.82
C LYS A 133 10.63 -2.26 4.07
N ASN A 134 10.22 -1.67 2.95
CA ASN A 134 11.12 -0.81 2.15
C ASN A 134 11.14 0.64 2.65
N LEU A 135 10.23 0.98 3.57
CA LEU A 135 10.13 2.28 4.21
C LEU A 135 10.73 2.25 5.62
N ILE A 136 10.65 1.12 6.33
CA ILE A 136 11.20 0.95 7.67
C ILE A 136 12.67 0.60 7.59
N LEU A 137 13.55 1.53 7.98
CA LEU A 137 15.00 1.36 7.90
C LEU A 137 15.47 0.16 8.72
N ASN A 138 14.96 0.01 9.94
CA ASN A 138 15.41 -0.98 10.91
C ASN A 138 14.59 -2.27 10.91
N TYR A 139 13.84 -2.55 9.84
CA TYR A 139 13.10 -3.81 9.70
C TYR A 139 13.99 -4.87 9.04
N GLN A 140 14.21 -5.98 9.75
CA GLN A 140 14.76 -7.18 9.13
C GLN A 140 13.64 -8.19 8.92
N TYR A 141 13.49 -8.66 7.68
CA TYR A 141 12.47 -9.65 7.35
C TYR A 141 12.80 -10.99 8.00
N ASP A 142 11.91 -11.46 8.86
CA ASP A 142 11.92 -12.83 9.36
C ASP A 142 11.05 -13.71 8.45
N ALA A 143 11.70 -14.62 7.73
CA ALA A 143 11.03 -15.58 6.84
C ALA A 143 10.14 -16.57 7.60
N GLU A 144 10.29 -16.70 8.92
CA GLU A 144 9.45 -17.52 9.78
C GLU A 144 8.19 -16.80 10.29
N THR A 145 8.02 -15.50 9.99
CA THR A 145 6.83 -14.73 10.36
C THR A 145 5.58 -15.42 9.81
N LYS A 146 4.73 -15.93 10.70
CA LYS A 146 3.51 -16.65 10.32
C LYS A 146 2.34 -15.67 10.14
N PRO A 147 1.42 -15.95 9.20
CA PRO A 147 0.13 -15.30 9.16
C PRO A 147 -0.57 -15.35 10.53
N ARG A 148 -1.14 -14.22 10.96
CA ARG A 148 -1.86 -14.11 12.23
C ARG A 148 -3.36 -14.34 12.02
N GLY A 149 -4.19 -13.41 12.49
CA GLY A 149 -5.63 -13.48 12.31
C GLY A 149 -6.09 -12.93 10.96
N LEU A 150 -7.14 -13.54 10.41
CA LEU A 150 -7.93 -13.01 9.29
C LEU A 150 -9.39 -12.94 9.74
N LEU A 151 -9.97 -11.74 9.72
CA LEU A 151 -11.39 -11.54 10.00
C LEU A 151 -12.17 -11.36 8.68
N ILE A 152 -13.20 -12.16 8.46
CA ILE A 152 -14.13 -12.01 7.34
C ILE A 152 -15.46 -11.48 7.91
N ILE A 153 -15.92 -10.33 7.43
CA ILE A 153 -17.21 -9.74 7.83
C ILE A 153 -18.17 -9.82 6.67
N THR A 154 -19.35 -10.41 6.89
CA THR A 154 -20.29 -10.74 5.82
C THR A 154 -21.76 -10.59 6.23
N PRO A 155 -22.66 -10.21 5.30
CA PRO A 155 -24.10 -10.35 5.49
C PRO A 155 -24.48 -11.79 5.83
N ASN A 156 -25.53 -11.94 6.63
CA ASN A 156 -26.06 -13.25 7.02
C ASN A 156 -26.36 -14.16 5.82
N SER A 157 -26.88 -13.59 4.72
CA SER A 157 -27.21 -14.30 3.48
C SER A 157 -25.98 -14.85 2.73
N PHE A 158 -24.79 -14.33 2.98
CA PHE A 158 -23.54 -14.72 2.32
C PHE A 158 -22.66 -15.63 3.17
N TYR A 159 -23.02 -15.85 4.44
CA TYR A 159 -22.21 -16.61 5.41
C TYR A 159 -21.79 -18.00 4.91
N ASN A 160 -22.73 -18.83 4.46
CA ASN A 160 -22.41 -20.18 3.99
C ASN A 160 -21.54 -20.16 2.72
N THR A 161 -21.75 -19.17 1.86
CA THR A 161 -21.01 -19.01 0.60
C THR A 161 -19.56 -18.63 0.83
N VAL A 162 -19.22 -17.93 1.92
CA VAL A 162 -17.85 -17.51 2.21
C VAL A 162 -17.00 -18.59 2.91
N LEU A 163 -17.61 -19.62 3.48
CA LEU A 163 -16.89 -20.67 4.22
C LEU A 163 -15.77 -21.36 3.40
N PRO A 164 -15.93 -21.68 2.09
CA PRO A 164 -14.84 -22.25 1.30
C PRO A 164 -13.60 -21.34 1.21
N LEU A 165 -13.79 -20.01 1.20
CA LEU A 165 -12.68 -19.06 1.25
C LEU A 165 -12.00 -19.09 2.63
N ALA A 166 -12.79 -19.11 3.70
CA ALA A 166 -12.28 -19.20 5.07
C ALA A 166 -11.44 -20.48 5.26
N ASP A 167 -11.97 -21.63 4.86
CA ASP A 167 -11.28 -22.93 4.91
C ASP A 167 -9.97 -22.93 4.13
N TRP A 168 -9.96 -22.28 2.95
CA TRP A 168 -8.75 -22.15 2.14
C TRP A 168 -7.70 -21.29 2.84
N LYS A 169 -8.10 -20.17 3.45
CA LYS A 169 -7.17 -19.32 4.20
C LYS A 169 -6.66 -20.01 5.46
N GLU A 170 -7.48 -20.77 6.18
CA GLU A 170 -6.99 -21.62 7.29
C GLU A 170 -5.93 -22.62 6.83
N LYS A 171 -6.12 -23.28 5.69
CA LYS A 171 -5.12 -24.19 5.09
C LYS A 171 -3.82 -23.50 4.70
N LYS A 172 -3.85 -22.19 4.44
CA LYS A 172 -2.65 -21.37 4.20
C LYS A 172 -1.97 -20.89 5.49
N GLY A 173 -2.49 -21.25 6.66
CA GLY A 173 -1.90 -20.96 7.97
C GLY A 173 -2.53 -19.78 8.70
N TRP A 174 -3.61 -19.19 8.19
CA TRP A 174 -4.33 -18.09 8.85
C TRP A 174 -5.21 -18.60 9.99
N LYS A 175 -5.33 -17.86 11.09
CA LYS A 175 -6.44 -18.06 12.03
C LYS A 175 -7.66 -17.27 11.55
N VAL A 176 -8.65 -17.95 10.99
CA VAL A 176 -9.79 -17.27 10.36
C VAL A 176 -10.99 -17.20 11.30
N THR A 177 -11.60 -16.00 11.37
CA THR A 177 -12.91 -15.80 11.99
C THR A 177 -13.87 -15.25 10.95
N VAL A 178 -15.07 -15.82 10.84
CA VAL A 178 -16.15 -15.32 9.98
C VAL A 178 -17.26 -14.76 10.87
N ALA A 179 -17.46 -13.44 10.82
CA ALA A 179 -18.47 -12.73 11.58
C ALA A 179 -19.59 -12.23 10.67
N ARG A 180 -20.85 -12.43 11.09
CA ARG A 180 -22.03 -11.93 10.40
C ARG A 180 -22.35 -10.51 10.83
N LEU A 181 -23.06 -9.76 9.99
CA LEU A 181 -23.58 -8.44 10.39
C LEU A 181 -24.56 -8.47 11.57
N SER A 182 -25.17 -9.62 11.87
CA SER A 182 -25.95 -9.80 13.10
C SER A 182 -25.09 -9.81 14.37
N GLU A 183 -23.79 -10.07 14.23
CA GLU A 183 -22.80 -10.15 15.31
C GLU A 183 -22.00 -8.84 15.43
N THR A 184 -21.61 -8.25 14.29
CA THR A 184 -20.85 -6.98 14.26
C THR A 184 -21.71 -5.74 14.44
N GLY A 185 -23.03 -5.87 14.21
CA GLY A 185 -23.91 -4.75 13.92
C GLY A 185 -23.86 -4.34 12.45
N THR A 186 -24.87 -3.59 12.01
CA THR A 186 -25.13 -3.29 10.59
C THR A 186 -24.75 -1.86 10.18
N SER A 187 -24.21 -1.03 11.08
CA SER A 187 -23.71 0.30 10.75
C SER A 187 -22.20 0.30 10.55
N ALA A 188 -21.68 1.25 9.78
CA ALA A 188 -20.23 1.39 9.56
C ALA A 188 -19.47 1.58 10.89
N THR A 189 -20.01 2.38 11.81
CA THR A 189 -19.43 2.55 13.15
C THR A 189 -19.44 1.26 13.96
N ALA A 190 -20.52 0.47 13.91
CA ALA A 190 -20.59 -0.79 14.65
C ALA A 190 -19.56 -1.81 14.12
N ILE A 191 -19.45 -1.93 12.79
CA ILE A 191 -18.44 -2.78 12.14
C ILE A 191 -17.02 -2.32 12.50
N LYS A 192 -16.74 -1.01 12.43
CA LYS A 192 -15.43 -0.46 12.86
C LYS A 192 -15.12 -0.80 14.31
N ASN A 193 -16.08 -0.62 15.21
CA ASN A 193 -15.90 -0.95 16.63
C ASN A 193 -15.67 -2.44 16.85
N TYR A 194 -16.32 -3.31 16.07
CA TYR A 194 -16.09 -4.75 16.12
C TYR A 194 -14.66 -5.11 15.66
N ILE A 195 -14.20 -4.52 14.55
CA ILE A 195 -12.82 -4.70 14.06
C ILE A 195 -11.82 -4.20 15.11
N ALA A 196 -12.03 -3.02 15.70
CA ALA A 196 -11.17 -2.48 16.74
C ALA A 196 -11.16 -3.39 17.98
N ASN A 197 -12.31 -3.91 18.41
CA ASN A 197 -12.36 -4.86 19.51
C ASN A 197 -11.55 -6.14 19.20
N ALA A 198 -11.71 -6.69 18.00
CA ALA A 198 -10.97 -7.87 17.55
C ALA A 198 -9.46 -7.60 17.52
N TYR A 199 -9.05 -6.46 16.99
CA TYR A 199 -7.66 -6.02 16.94
C TYR A 199 -7.03 -5.93 18.34
N HIS A 200 -7.70 -5.27 19.28
CA HIS A 200 -7.16 -5.02 20.63
C HIS A 200 -7.27 -6.19 21.60
N ASN A 201 -8.21 -7.12 21.40
CA ASN A 201 -8.57 -8.10 22.44
C ASN A 201 -8.50 -9.57 22.00
N TRP A 202 -8.31 -9.88 20.71
CA TRP A 202 -8.21 -11.28 20.26
C TRP A 202 -6.76 -11.76 20.22
N ASN A 203 -6.59 -13.07 20.32
CA ASN A 203 -5.29 -13.72 20.18
C ASN A 203 -5.39 -14.95 19.25
N PRO A 204 -4.78 -14.92 18.05
CA PRO A 204 -4.10 -13.78 17.46
C PRO A 204 -5.07 -12.67 17.02
N ALA A 205 -4.63 -11.41 17.09
CA ALA A 205 -5.35 -10.29 16.50
C ALA A 205 -5.43 -10.41 14.96
N PRO A 206 -6.50 -9.92 14.32
CA PRO A 206 -6.59 -9.86 12.86
C PRO A 206 -5.58 -8.86 12.28
N GLU A 207 -4.78 -9.30 11.32
CA GLU A 207 -3.90 -8.42 10.52
C GLU A 207 -4.49 -8.11 9.13
N TYR A 208 -5.51 -8.88 8.71
CA TYR A 208 -6.34 -8.64 7.54
C TYR A 208 -7.84 -8.69 7.90
N VAL A 209 -8.62 -7.86 7.22
CA VAL A 209 -10.08 -7.92 7.20
C VAL A 209 -10.58 -8.03 5.77
N ILE A 210 -11.45 -9.00 5.49
CA ILE A 210 -12.18 -9.11 4.23
C ILE A 210 -13.64 -8.75 4.45
N LEU A 211 -14.06 -7.67 3.82
CA LEU A 211 -15.44 -7.19 3.78
C LEU A 211 -16.17 -7.87 2.61
N ILE A 212 -17.29 -8.54 2.87
CA ILE A 212 -18.09 -9.22 1.84
C ILE A 212 -19.38 -8.46 1.63
N GLY A 213 -19.62 -7.99 0.41
CA GLY A 213 -20.88 -7.34 0.03
C GLY A 213 -20.68 -5.93 -0.51
N ASP A 214 -21.67 -5.52 -1.29
CA ASP A 214 -21.75 -4.22 -1.93
C ASP A 214 -22.49 -3.18 -1.06
N LYS A 215 -22.58 -1.92 -1.52
CA LYS A 215 -23.18 -0.75 -0.85
C LYS A 215 -24.54 -1.01 -0.19
N ASP A 216 -25.37 -1.87 -0.79
CA ASP A 216 -26.72 -2.18 -0.32
C ASP A 216 -26.75 -3.23 0.81
N SER A 217 -25.65 -3.97 0.99
CA SER A 217 -25.56 -5.10 1.92
C SER A 217 -24.51 -4.92 3.01
N LEU A 218 -23.52 -4.06 2.81
CA LEU A 218 -22.43 -3.80 3.75
C LEU A 218 -22.04 -2.31 3.70
N PRO A 219 -22.27 -1.54 4.78
CA PRO A 219 -22.04 -0.10 4.76
C PRO A 219 -20.56 0.25 4.62
N SER A 220 -20.30 1.46 4.14
CA SER A 220 -18.98 2.11 4.16
C SER A 220 -19.08 3.45 4.90
N PHE A 221 -17.95 4.13 5.07
CA PHE A 221 -17.95 5.54 5.45
C PHE A 221 -18.09 6.42 4.20
N ILE A 222 -18.46 7.69 4.41
CA ILE A 222 -18.45 8.73 3.38
C ILE A 222 -17.47 9.82 3.80
N VAL A 223 -16.50 10.13 2.95
CA VAL A 223 -15.53 11.22 3.15
C VAL A 223 -15.51 12.06 1.88
N SER A 224 -15.72 13.37 2.01
CA SER A 224 -15.78 14.31 0.87
C SER A 224 -16.72 13.81 -0.24
N SER A 225 -17.92 13.36 0.15
CA SER A 225 -18.96 12.79 -0.73
C SER A 225 -18.60 11.49 -1.46
N ASN A 226 -17.47 10.87 -1.15
CA ASN A 226 -17.04 9.60 -1.75
C ASN A 226 -17.08 8.48 -0.72
N PRO A 227 -17.47 7.26 -1.12
CA PRO A 227 -17.43 6.12 -0.22
C PRO A 227 -15.99 5.69 0.05
N THR A 228 -15.75 5.20 1.27
CA THR A 228 -14.44 4.69 1.66
C THR A 228 -14.55 3.67 2.78
N ASP A 229 -13.73 2.62 2.67
CA ASP A 229 -13.50 1.64 3.72
C ASP A 229 -12.27 1.99 4.59
N HIS A 230 -11.55 3.06 4.27
CA HIS A 230 -10.31 3.41 4.97
C HIS A 230 -10.47 3.57 6.49
N PRO A 231 -11.57 4.15 7.03
CA PRO A 231 -11.73 4.22 8.48
C PRO A 231 -11.88 2.87 9.19
N TYR A 232 -12.17 1.77 8.47
CA TYR A 232 -12.11 0.41 9.04
C TYR A 232 -10.67 -0.05 9.32
N THR A 233 -9.68 0.59 8.70
CA THR A 233 -8.25 0.28 8.87
C THR A 233 -7.60 1.06 10.02
N THR A 234 -8.21 2.17 10.46
CA THR A 234 -7.67 3.06 11.50
C THR A 234 -8.35 2.77 12.84
N VAL A 235 -7.85 1.76 13.54
CA VAL A 235 -8.43 1.21 14.78
C VAL A 235 -7.56 1.45 16.02
N ASP A 236 -6.35 1.97 15.84
CA ASP A 236 -5.46 2.43 16.89
C ASP A 236 -4.90 3.83 16.55
N GLY A 237 -4.51 4.59 17.57
CA GLY A 237 -4.03 5.96 17.40
C GLY A 237 -5.05 6.97 16.85
N ASN A 238 -4.54 8.13 16.44
CA ASN A 238 -5.32 9.22 15.85
C ASN A 238 -4.62 9.75 14.59
N ASP A 239 -4.35 8.83 13.66
CA ASP A 239 -3.72 9.15 12.38
C ASP A 239 -4.43 8.45 11.21
N PHE A 240 -3.86 8.58 10.01
CA PHE A 240 -4.42 8.07 8.77
C PHE A 240 -3.74 6.77 8.30
N LEU A 241 -2.78 6.22 9.07
CA LEU A 241 -2.16 4.97 8.69
C LEU A 241 -3.04 3.79 9.05
N SER A 242 -3.04 2.79 8.18
CA SER A 242 -3.77 1.56 8.38
C SER A 242 -3.05 0.67 9.40
N ASP A 243 -3.72 0.35 10.51
CA ASP A 243 -3.25 -0.60 11.53
C ASP A 243 -3.36 -2.06 11.06
N LEU A 244 -4.29 -2.31 10.15
CA LEU A 244 -4.55 -3.61 9.54
C LEU A 244 -5.00 -3.43 8.09
N MET A 245 -4.89 -4.48 7.30
CA MET A 245 -5.19 -4.43 5.87
C MET A 245 -6.64 -4.82 5.59
N VAL A 246 -7.44 -3.88 5.09
CA VAL A 246 -8.85 -4.11 4.71
C VAL A 246 -8.97 -4.25 3.19
N GLY A 247 -9.71 -5.26 2.74
CA GLY A 247 -10.16 -5.37 1.35
C GLY A 247 -11.64 -5.72 1.27
N ARG A 248 -12.32 -5.28 0.21
CA ARG A 248 -13.74 -5.58 -0.04
C ARG A 248 -13.92 -6.47 -1.27
N LEU A 249 -14.67 -7.56 -1.11
CA LEU A 249 -15.26 -8.31 -2.20
C LEU A 249 -16.66 -7.74 -2.44
N SER A 250 -16.76 -6.73 -3.32
CA SER A 250 -18.05 -6.12 -3.66
C SER A 250 -18.83 -7.05 -4.57
N VAL A 251 -19.98 -7.51 -4.08
CA VAL A 251 -20.85 -8.47 -4.75
C VAL A 251 -22.31 -8.19 -4.37
N ALA A 252 -23.19 -8.21 -5.36
CA ALA A 252 -24.61 -7.95 -5.19
C ALA A 252 -25.39 -9.22 -4.81
N ASN A 253 -24.85 -10.41 -5.13
CA ASN A 253 -25.55 -11.67 -4.93
C ASN A 253 -24.60 -12.88 -4.74
N VAL A 254 -25.19 -14.03 -4.38
CA VAL A 254 -24.47 -15.29 -4.11
C VAL A 254 -23.72 -15.82 -5.33
N ASN A 255 -24.20 -15.58 -6.56
CA ASN A 255 -23.54 -16.10 -7.77
C ASN A 255 -22.24 -15.33 -8.07
N GLU A 256 -22.26 -14.02 -7.90
CA GLU A 256 -21.05 -13.19 -7.97
C GLU A 256 -20.05 -13.58 -6.88
N LEU A 257 -20.52 -13.77 -5.65
CA LEU A 257 -19.66 -14.21 -4.54
C LEU A 257 -18.99 -15.56 -4.81
N ASN A 258 -19.77 -16.56 -5.27
CA ASN A 258 -19.23 -17.85 -5.69
C ASN A 258 -18.17 -17.70 -6.79
N THR A 259 -18.41 -16.83 -7.77
CA THR A 259 -17.48 -16.57 -8.87
C THR A 259 -16.17 -15.96 -8.36
N VAL A 260 -16.24 -14.96 -7.49
CA VAL A 260 -15.05 -14.30 -6.90
C VAL A 260 -14.28 -15.27 -6.02
N ILE A 261 -14.94 -16.06 -5.17
CA ILE A 261 -14.29 -17.07 -4.33
C ILE A 261 -13.61 -18.13 -5.18
N ALA A 262 -14.27 -18.64 -6.22
CA ALA A 262 -13.68 -19.61 -7.13
C ALA A 262 -12.44 -19.05 -7.85
N LYS A 263 -12.48 -17.77 -8.26
CA LYS A 263 -11.32 -17.05 -8.82
C LYS A 263 -10.15 -17.00 -7.83
N ILE A 264 -10.39 -16.56 -6.60
CA ILE A 264 -9.35 -16.45 -5.56
C ILE A 264 -8.75 -17.82 -5.25
N ILE A 265 -9.58 -18.83 -4.96
CA ILE A 265 -9.10 -20.15 -4.57
C ILE A 265 -8.34 -20.80 -5.73
N ASN A 266 -8.85 -20.76 -6.97
CA ASN A 266 -8.14 -21.36 -8.09
C ASN A 266 -6.84 -20.61 -8.42
N TYR A 267 -6.82 -19.28 -8.37
CA TYR A 267 -5.59 -18.53 -8.58
C TYR A 267 -4.49 -18.91 -7.56
N GLU A 268 -4.87 -19.12 -6.29
CA GLU A 268 -3.90 -19.44 -5.25
C GLU A 268 -3.55 -20.93 -5.16
N LYS A 269 -4.51 -21.83 -5.45
CA LYS A 269 -4.37 -23.28 -5.23
C LYS A 269 -4.02 -24.04 -6.51
N ASN A 270 -4.67 -23.71 -7.62
CA ASN A 270 -4.61 -24.44 -8.89
C ASN A 270 -4.50 -23.44 -10.06
N PRO A 271 -3.44 -22.62 -10.12
CA PRO A 271 -3.37 -21.57 -11.11
C PRO A 271 -3.28 -22.14 -12.53
N TYR A 272 -3.77 -21.38 -13.51
CA TYR A 272 -3.69 -21.79 -14.91
C TYR A 272 -2.24 -21.87 -15.38
N THR A 273 -1.79 -23.07 -15.77
CA THR A 273 -0.39 -23.37 -16.11
C THR A 273 -0.19 -23.93 -17.51
N THR A 274 -1.24 -24.12 -18.30
CA THR A 274 -1.12 -24.57 -19.70
C THR A 274 -0.37 -23.56 -20.56
N ASP A 275 -0.66 -22.27 -20.39
CA ASP A 275 0.23 -21.18 -20.79
C ASP A 275 0.80 -20.64 -19.49
N THR A 276 2.12 -20.60 -19.31
CA THR A 276 2.77 -20.01 -18.13
C THR A 276 3.31 -18.63 -18.42
N LEU A 277 3.35 -18.20 -19.68
CA LEU A 277 3.88 -16.89 -20.04
C LEU A 277 2.98 -15.76 -19.55
N TRP A 278 1.69 -15.99 -19.30
CA TRP A 278 0.82 -14.96 -18.73
C TRP A 278 1.28 -14.48 -17.35
N PHE A 279 1.98 -15.31 -16.55
CA PHE A 279 2.64 -14.87 -15.30
C PHE A 279 3.77 -13.86 -15.53
N LYS A 280 4.26 -13.75 -16.76
CA LYS A 280 5.33 -12.84 -17.16
C LYS A 280 4.85 -11.72 -18.08
N ARG A 281 3.65 -11.81 -18.66
CA ARG A 281 3.07 -10.74 -19.47
C ARG A 281 2.39 -9.70 -18.60
N THR A 282 2.60 -8.43 -18.91
CA THR A 282 2.05 -7.28 -18.21
C THR A 282 1.57 -6.24 -19.21
N LEU A 283 0.62 -5.40 -18.80
CA LEU A 283 0.02 -4.39 -19.66
C LEU A 283 0.10 -3.01 -18.99
N MET A 284 0.85 -2.10 -19.60
CA MET A 284 0.94 -0.71 -19.17
C MET A 284 0.00 0.15 -20.01
N VAL A 285 -1.00 0.74 -19.38
CA VAL A 285 -1.95 1.62 -20.07
C VAL A 285 -1.79 3.04 -19.53
N ALA A 286 -1.68 4.03 -20.43
CA ALA A 286 -1.58 5.43 -20.00
C ALA A 286 -2.26 6.41 -20.96
N GLY A 287 -2.88 7.44 -20.40
CA GLY A 287 -3.42 8.55 -21.18
C GLY A 287 -2.93 9.89 -20.66
N ASN A 288 -2.15 10.61 -21.48
CA ASN A 288 -1.84 12.03 -21.30
C ASN A 288 -3.05 12.87 -21.71
N TYR A 289 -4.14 12.74 -20.95
CA TYR A 289 -5.42 13.38 -21.23
C TYR A 289 -6.03 13.96 -19.94
N PRO A 290 -6.56 15.19 -19.92
CA PRO A 290 -6.76 16.09 -21.08
C PRO A 290 -5.47 16.58 -21.74
N ASP A 291 -5.52 16.79 -23.05
CA ASP A 291 -4.37 17.20 -23.86
C ASP A 291 -3.77 18.51 -23.34
N GLY A 292 -2.45 18.57 -23.22
CA GLY A 292 -1.73 19.74 -22.71
C GLY A 292 -1.84 19.96 -21.19
N GLN A 293 -2.72 19.26 -20.48
CA GLN A 293 -2.86 19.37 -19.02
C GLN A 293 -2.15 18.23 -18.28
N MET A 294 -2.08 17.04 -18.89
CA MET A 294 -1.44 15.89 -18.27
C MET A 294 -0.21 15.43 -19.06
N THR A 295 0.93 15.40 -18.39
CA THR A 295 2.21 15.04 -19.01
C THR A 295 2.89 13.84 -18.35
N THR A 296 2.51 13.49 -17.11
CA THR A 296 3.14 12.43 -16.32
C THR A 296 2.66 10.99 -16.60
N PRO A 297 1.43 10.71 -17.07
CA PRO A 297 0.96 9.33 -17.26
C PRO A 297 1.88 8.45 -18.12
N ILE A 298 2.21 8.86 -19.35
CA ILE A 298 3.07 8.09 -20.25
C ILE A 298 4.50 7.91 -19.69
N PRO A 299 5.22 8.99 -19.26
CA PRO A 299 6.55 8.84 -18.68
C PRO A 299 6.60 7.87 -17.50
N VAL A 300 5.62 7.94 -16.59
CA VAL A 300 5.53 7.01 -15.45
C VAL A 300 5.35 5.57 -15.93
N LYS A 301 4.48 5.31 -16.90
CA LYS A 301 4.30 3.94 -17.43
C LYS A 301 5.49 3.43 -18.22
N ARG A 302 6.23 4.30 -18.91
CA ARG A 302 7.51 3.94 -19.53
C ARG A 302 8.53 3.54 -18.46
N TRP A 303 8.63 4.29 -17.37
CA TRP A 303 9.51 3.95 -16.26
C TRP A 303 9.13 2.60 -15.61
N VAL A 304 7.84 2.36 -15.33
CA VAL A 304 7.37 1.07 -14.80
C VAL A 304 7.66 -0.07 -15.79
N ARG A 305 7.43 0.15 -17.08
CA ARG A 305 7.78 -0.80 -18.15
C ARG A 305 9.26 -1.19 -18.10
N GLU A 306 10.17 -0.22 -18.05
CA GLU A 306 11.61 -0.52 -17.99
C GLU A 306 11.97 -1.32 -16.74
N LYS A 307 11.37 -1.00 -15.58
CA LYS A 307 11.56 -1.79 -14.35
C LYS A 307 11.07 -3.23 -14.53
N LEU A 308 9.92 -3.45 -15.16
CA LEU A 308 9.37 -4.79 -15.40
C LEU A 308 10.23 -5.58 -16.40
N LEU A 309 10.66 -4.97 -17.51
CA LEU A 309 11.56 -5.59 -18.48
C LEU A 309 12.88 -6.01 -17.84
N ASN A 310 13.48 -5.15 -17.01
CA ASN A 310 14.70 -5.44 -16.27
C ASN A 310 14.55 -6.56 -15.24
N ASN A 311 13.30 -6.93 -14.89
CA ASN A 311 12.98 -8.06 -14.00
C ASN A 311 12.40 -9.27 -14.78
N GLY A 312 12.59 -9.32 -16.10
CA GLY A 312 12.26 -10.47 -16.94
C GLY A 312 10.77 -10.61 -17.28
N TYR A 313 9.99 -9.53 -17.18
CA TYR A 313 8.61 -9.51 -17.68
C TYR A 313 8.56 -9.14 -19.16
N GLN A 314 7.49 -9.55 -19.83
CA GLN A 314 7.06 -9.05 -21.14
C GLN A 314 6.03 -7.94 -20.91
N VAL A 315 6.20 -6.80 -21.59
CA VAL A 315 5.38 -5.61 -21.31
C VAL A 315 4.81 -5.04 -22.59
N ASP A 316 3.48 -5.17 -22.73
CA ASP A 316 2.72 -4.46 -23.75
C ASP A 316 2.30 -3.08 -23.25
N THR A 317 2.07 -2.17 -24.19
CA THR A 317 1.70 -0.78 -23.89
C THR A 317 0.52 -0.33 -24.73
N VAL A 318 -0.42 0.38 -24.12
CA VAL A 318 -1.50 1.09 -24.83
C VAL A 318 -1.53 2.52 -24.34
N PHE A 319 -1.04 3.44 -25.17
CA PHE A 319 -0.83 4.84 -24.79
C PHE A 319 -1.67 5.81 -25.62
N TYR A 320 -2.28 6.77 -24.93
CA TYR A 320 -2.90 7.94 -25.52
C TYR A 320 -2.03 9.19 -25.23
N PRO A 321 -1.63 9.96 -26.25
CA PRO A 321 -1.73 9.65 -27.69
C PRO A 321 -0.78 8.49 -28.11
N PRO A 322 -1.04 7.82 -29.25
CA PRO A 322 -2.11 8.11 -30.22
C PRO A 322 -3.39 7.27 -30.02
N VAL A 323 -3.40 6.28 -29.12
CA VAL A 323 -4.51 5.32 -29.02
C VAL A 323 -5.66 5.92 -28.22
N SER A 324 -6.62 6.54 -28.90
CA SER A 324 -7.82 7.11 -28.25
C SER A 324 -8.77 6.02 -27.76
N ASN A 325 -9.07 5.02 -28.60
CA ASN A 325 -9.93 3.89 -28.24
C ASN A 325 -9.06 2.70 -27.79
N GLY A 326 -9.12 2.37 -26.50
CA GLY A 326 -8.36 1.28 -25.89
C GLY A 326 -9.02 -0.09 -26.01
N THR A 327 -10.31 -0.17 -26.36
CA THR A 327 -11.13 -1.39 -26.34
C THR A 327 -10.43 -2.59 -26.97
N THR A 328 -10.06 -2.49 -28.24
CA THR A 328 -9.43 -3.59 -28.97
C THR A 328 -8.04 -3.95 -28.45
N PRO A 329 -7.05 -3.03 -28.37
CA PRO A 329 -5.71 -3.40 -27.92
C PRO A 329 -5.68 -3.90 -26.46
N ILE A 330 -6.51 -3.34 -25.57
CA ILE A 330 -6.61 -3.79 -24.18
C ILE A 330 -7.27 -5.17 -24.12
N THR A 331 -8.41 -5.37 -24.78
CA THR A 331 -9.10 -6.68 -24.84
C THR A 331 -8.18 -7.78 -25.35
N ASN A 332 -7.41 -7.50 -26.41
CA ASN A 332 -6.47 -8.47 -26.99
C ASN A 332 -5.39 -8.86 -25.97
N ALA A 333 -4.76 -7.89 -25.31
CA ALA A 333 -3.74 -8.16 -24.28
C ALA A 333 -4.31 -8.94 -23.09
N VAL A 334 -5.51 -8.56 -22.61
CA VAL A 334 -6.17 -9.26 -21.50
C VAL A 334 -6.52 -10.70 -21.91
N ASN A 335 -7.11 -10.92 -23.08
CA ASN A 335 -7.50 -12.24 -23.56
C ASN A 335 -6.30 -13.15 -23.85
N GLN A 336 -5.18 -12.57 -24.32
CA GLN A 336 -3.91 -13.28 -24.42
C GLN A 336 -3.41 -13.74 -23.04
N GLY A 337 -3.70 -12.97 -22.00
CA GLY A 337 -3.39 -13.28 -20.61
C GLY A 337 -2.19 -12.49 -20.12
N VAL A 338 -2.45 -11.64 -19.13
CA VAL A 338 -1.46 -10.83 -18.42
C VAL A 338 -1.64 -11.03 -16.91
N THR A 339 -0.55 -10.98 -16.15
CA THR A 339 -0.59 -11.09 -14.69
C THR A 339 -0.83 -9.74 -14.01
N PHE A 340 -0.50 -8.64 -14.68
CA PHE A 340 -0.57 -7.31 -14.11
C PHE A 340 -0.97 -6.27 -15.14
N ILE A 341 -1.94 -5.43 -14.79
CA ILE A 341 -2.37 -4.27 -15.57
C ILE A 341 -2.21 -3.04 -14.71
N ASN A 342 -1.52 -2.03 -15.23
CA ASN A 342 -1.26 -0.79 -14.51
C ASN A 342 -1.71 0.39 -15.37
N TYR A 343 -2.82 1.00 -15.00
CA TYR A 343 -3.37 2.18 -15.67
C TYR A 343 -2.99 3.50 -14.95
N ARG A 344 -2.74 4.55 -15.71
CA ARG A 344 -2.62 5.94 -15.23
C ARG A 344 -3.16 6.87 -16.31
N GLY A 345 -4.08 7.73 -15.96
CA GLY A 345 -4.60 8.76 -16.85
C GLY A 345 -5.07 9.96 -16.08
N GLY A 346 -5.90 10.78 -16.71
CA GLY A 346 -6.61 11.88 -16.06
C GLY A 346 -8.06 11.57 -15.85
N LEU A 347 -8.85 11.86 -16.89
CA LEU A 347 -10.29 11.67 -16.85
C LEU A 347 -10.65 10.18 -16.82
N ALA A 348 -11.51 9.84 -15.89
CA ALA A 348 -12.09 8.54 -15.67
C ALA A 348 -13.40 8.72 -14.89
N SER A 349 -14.27 7.74 -14.96
CA SER A 349 -15.53 7.67 -14.23
C SER A 349 -15.58 6.40 -13.38
N TRP A 350 -16.67 6.23 -12.63
CA TRP A 350 -16.98 4.95 -11.98
C TRP A 350 -17.09 3.79 -12.98
N SER A 351 -17.46 4.08 -14.24
CA SER A 351 -17.67 3.08 -15.29
C SER A 351 -16.44 2.76 -16.13
N GLY A 352 -15.33 3.53 -16.04
CA GLY A 352 -14.13 3.20 -16.81
C GLY A 352 -13.11 4.31 -17.01
N TRP A 353 -12.14 4.01 -17.88
CA TRP A 353 -11.05 4.89 -18.30
C TRP A 353 -11.47 5.68 -19.53
N ASP A 354 -11.24 7.00 -19.55
CA ASP A 354 -11.62 7.81 -20.71
C ASP A 354 -10.61 7.66 -21.86
N ARG A 355 -9.30 7.74 -21.55
CA ARG A 355 -8.23 7.62 -22.56
C ARG A 355 -7.06 6.74 -22.09
N PRO A 356 -6.59 5.78 -22.90
CA PRO A 356 -7.36 5.10 -23.96
C PRO A 356 -8.68 4.55 -23.41
N SER A 357 -9.78 4.69 -24.15
CA SER A 357 -11.11 4.38 -23.62
C SER A 357 -11.28 2.88 -23.34
N PHE A 358 -11.77 2.54 -22.14
CA PHE A 358 -12.08 1.17 -21.73
C PHE A 358 -13.06 1.19 -20.56
N TYR A 359 -14.24 0.59 -20.73
CA TYR A 359 -15.36 0.69 -19.80
C TYR A 359 -15.82 -0.69 -19.29
N ASN A 360 -16.65 -0.68 -18.25
CA ASN A 360 -17.28 -1.89 -17.69
C ASN A 360 -18.05 -2.72 -18.74
N THR A 361 -18.62 -2.09 -19.77
CA THR A 361 -19.25 -2.79 -20.91
C THR A 361 -18.25 -3.61 -21.73
N ASP A 362 -17.00 -3.17 -21.82
CA ASP A 362 -15.94 -3.90 -22.52
C ASP A 362 -15.45 -5.10 -21.71
N VAL A 363 -15.49 -5.00 -20.37
CA VAL A 363 -15.15 -6.09 -19.45
C VAL A 363 -16.03 -7.33 -19.67
N ILE A 364 -17.30 -7.14 -20.02
CA ILE A 364 -18.24 -8.23 -20.32
C ILE A 364 -17.76 -9.08 -21.51
N GLY A 365 -17.02 -8.49 -22.45
CA GLY A 365 -16.49 -9.17 -23.64
C GLY A 365 -15.15 -9.89 -23.42
N LEU A 366 -14.59 -9.87 -22.21
CA LEU A 366 -13.30 -10.52 -21.92
C LEU A 366 -13.44 -12.05 -21.88
N SER A 367 -12.42 -12.74 -22.38
CA SER A 367 -12.34 -14.20 -22.52
C SER A 367 -11.00 -14.77 -22.03
N ASN A 368 -10.34 -14.08 -21.09
CA ASN A 368 -9.06 -14.47 -20.50
C ASN A 368 -9.13 -15.72 -19.59
N GLY A 369 -10.33 -16.26 -19.34
CA GLY A 369 -10.53 -17.48 -18.56
C GLY A 369 -9.92 -17.38 -17.16
N TRP A 370 -9.05 -18.33 -16.81
CA TRP A 370 -8.37 -18.39 -15.51
C TRP A 370 -7.04 -17.61 -15.45
N LYS A 371 -6.71 -16.80 -16.47
CA LYS A 371 -5.54 -15.91 -16.48
C LYS A 371 -5.95 -14.56 -15.89
N LEU A 372 -6.01 -14.47 -14.57
CA LEU A 372 -6.64 -13.36 -13.84
C LEU A 372 -5.60 -12.30 -13.43
N PRO A 373 -5.60 -11.10 -14.04
CA PRO A 373 -4.63 -10.06 -13.69
C PRO A 373 -4.95 -9.40 -12.35
N VAL A 374 -3.89 -8.93 -11.67
CA VAL A 374 -4.00 -7.85 -10.69
C VAL A 374 -4.03 -6.52 -11.43
N ILE A 375 -4.96 -5.63 -11.07
CA ILE A 375 -5.16 -4.35 -11.74
C ILE A 375 -4.92 -3.21 -10.76
N THR A 376 -4.20 -2.20 -11.21
CA THR A 376 -4.03 -0.93 -10.48
C THR A 376 -4.47 0.21 -11.39
N SER A 377 -5.46 0.96 -10.94
CA SER A 377 -6.09 2.05 -11.68
C SER A 377 -5.83 3.37 -10.97
N ILE A 378 -4.78 4.07 -11.38
CA ILE A 378 -4.34 5.30 -10.71
C ILE A 378 -5.04 6.49 -11.37
N VAL A 379 -6.34 6.63 -11.16
CA VAL A 379 -7.20 7.70 -11.72
C VAL A 379 -8.38 8.00 -10.80
N CYS A 380 -9.15 9.03 -11.13
CA CYS A 380 -10.34 9.40 -10.39
C CYS A 380 -11.44 8.33 -10.52
N LEU A 381 -12.21 8.14 -9.45
CA LEU A 381 -13.54 7.51 -9.41
C LEU A 381 -13.68 6.03 -9.84
N THR A 382 -12.67 5.39 -10.44
CA THR A 382 -12.78 3.97 -10.86
C THR A 382 -12.96 2.96 -9.72
N GLY A 383 -12.76 3.39 -8.47
CA GLY A 383 -13.07 2.62 -7.27
C GLY A 383 -14.30 3.11 -6.50
N ASN A 384 -15.13 3.98 -7.10
CA ASN A 384 -16.35 4.49 -6.46
C ASN A 384 -17.47 3.43 -6.52
N PHE A 385 -17.43 2.51 -5.56
CA PHE A 385 -18.38 1.40 -5.42
C PHE A 385 -19.80 1.82 -4.97
N ASN A 386 -20.07 3.12 -4.76
CA ASN A 386 -21.44 3.61 -4.51
C ASN A 386 -22.13 4.16 -5.77
N ALA A 387 -21.40 4.33 -6.87
CA ALA A 387 -21.90 4.99 -8.08
C ALA A 387 -22.41 4.03 -9.16
N GLU A 388 -22.40 2.72 -8.88
CA GLU A 388 -22.85 1.65 -9.78
C GLU A 388 -24.37 1.62 -10.00
#